data_AF-A0A9D9WGZ1-F1
#
_entry.id   AF-A0A9D9WGZ1-F1
#
_cell.length_a   1.000
_cell.length_b   1.000
_cell.length_c   1.000
_cell.angle_alpha   90.00
_cell.angle_beta   90.00
_cell.angle_gamma   90.00
#
_symmetry.space_group_name_H-M   'P 1'
#
loop_
_entity.id
_entity.type
_entity.pdbx_description
1 polymer ?
#
loop_
_entity_poly.entity_id
_entity_poly.type
_entity_poly.pdbx_seq_one_letter_code
_entity_poly.pdbx_strand_id
1 'polypeptide(L)' 'MHNIQSVSFEQESMIIKINGLEYRFDLNHLSSKLLHATSKQRNEYYISPANYGIHWPLIDEDISVKQLLEQ' A
#
# COMPACT_ATOMS: atom_id res chain seq x y z
N MET A 1 -16.38 -6.73 -3.12
CA MET A 1 -15.13 -7.10 -2.41
C MET A 1 -13.97 -6.67 -3.29
N HIS A 2 -13.05 -5.86 -2.76
CA HIS A 2 -11.83 -5.50 -3.47
C HIS A 2 -10.79 -6.59 -3.24
N ASN A 3 -10.14 -7.09 -4.30
CA ASN A 3 -9.08 -8.06 -4.19
C ASN A 3 -7.73 -7.38 -4.42
N ILE A 4 -7.01 -7.03 -3.34
CA ILE A 4 -5.60 -6.65 -3.45
C ILE A 4 -4.80 -7.90 -3.82
N GLN A 5 -4.07 -7.81 -4.92
CA GLN A 5 -3.26 -8.89 -5.46
C GLN A 5 -1.79 -8.70 -5.12
N SER A 6 -1.31 -7.46 -5.17
CA SER A 6 0.09 -7.13 -4.89
C SER A 6 0.24 -5.66 -4.55
N VAL A 7 1.26 -5.38 -3.74
CA VAL A 7 1.81 -4.05 -3.52
C VAL A 7 3.28 -4.06 -3.90
N SER A 8 3.70 -3.10 -4.70
CA SER A 8 5.08 -2.86 -5.09
C SER A 8 5.40 -1.37 -5.01
N PHE A 9 6.68 -1.05 -5.11
CA PHE A 9 7.17 0.31 -4.95
C PHE A 9 8.18 0.65 -6.04
N GLU A 10 8.05 1.85 -6.59
CA GLU A 10 8.98 2.44 -7.53
C GLU A 10 9.32 3.85 -7.05
N GLN A 11 10.57 4.04 -6.60
CA GLN A 11 11.04 5.33 -6.06
C GLN A 11 10.10 5.86 -4.96
N GLU A 12 9.37 6.94 -5.23
CA GLU A 12 8.44 7.61 -4.33
C GLU A 12 6.97 7.25 -4.64
N SER A 13 6.75 6.18 -5.38
CA SER A 13 5.41 5.74 -5.78
C SER A 13 5.13 4.34 -5.27
N MET A 14 3.94 4.17 -4.73
CA MET A 14 3.37 2.88 -4.38
C MET A 14 2.44 2.44 -5.50
N ILE A 15 2.59 1.19 -5.94
CA ILE A 15 1.80 0.57 -6.97
C ILE A 15 1.01 -0.55 -6.33
N ILE A 16 -0.31 -0.51 -6.44
CA ILE A 16 -1.19 -1.56 -5.93
C ILE A 16 -2.00 -2.13 -7.08
N LYS A 17 -2.04 -3.45 -7.15
CA LYS A 17 -2.93 -4.17 -8.06
C LYS A 17 -4.19 -4.60 -7.32
N ILE A 18 -5.34 -4.06 -7.71
CA ILE A 18 -6.66 -4.36 -7.11
C ILE A 18 -7.61 -4.81 -8.22
N ASN A 19 -8.24 -5.98 -8.06
CA ASN A 19 -9.17 -6.53 -9.05
C ASN A 19 -8.59 -6.60 -10.48
N GLY A 20 -7.28 -6.82 -10.60
CA GLY A 20 -6.57 -6.84 -11.89
C GLY A 20 -6.20 -5.47 -12.45
N LEU A 21 -6.69 -4.38 -11.86
CA LEU A 21 -6.33 -3.00 -12.22
C LEU A 21 -5.15 -2.53 -11.38
N GLU A 22 -4.27 -1.77 -12.00
CA GLU A 22 -3.11 -1.17 -11.34
C GLU A 22 -3.40 0.29 -10.98
N TYR A 23 -3.11 0.64 -9.73
CA TYR A 23 -3.25 1.98 -9.19
C TYR A 23 -1.89 2.46 -8.70
N ARG A 24 -1.54 3.70 -9.02
CA ARG A 24 -0.28 4.33 -8.63
C ARG A 24 -0.57 5.52 -7.74
N PHE A 25 0.07 5.53 -6.57
CA PHE A 25 -0.09 6.58 -5.56
C PHE A 25 1.25 7.21 -5.25
N ASP A 26 1.27 8.54 -5.11
CA ASP A 26 2.44 9.29 -4.67
C ASP A 26 2.59 9.17 -3.15
N LEU A 27 3.75 8.68 -2.70
CA LEU A 27 4.06 8.50 -1.28
C LEU A 27 4.17 9.83 -0.54
N ASN A 28 4.54 10.92 -1.22
CA ASN A 28 4.62 12.25 -0.62
C ASN A 28 3.26 12.70 -0.05
N HIS A 29 2.18 12.28 -0.69
CA HIS A 29 0.81 12.58 -0.26
C HIS A 29 0.19 11.45 0.56
N LEU A 30 0.60 10.21 0.31
CA LEU A 30 -0.03 9.04 0.92
C LEU A 30 0.51 8.72 2.31
N SER A 31 1.83 8.64 2.47
CA SER A 31 2.46 8.22 3.73
C SER A 31 3.93 8.59 3.77
N SER A 32 4.27 9.51 4.69
CA SER A 32 5.66 9.87 4.98
C SER A 32 6.46 8.67 5.53
N LYS A 33 5.82 7.75 6.27
CA LYS A 33 6.51 6.54 6.76
C LYS A 33 6.94 5.64 5.60
N LEU A 34 6.05 5.39 4.63
CA LEU A 34 6.41 4.61 3.45
C LEU A 34 7.41 5.34 2.55
N LEU A 35 7.29 6.67 2.44
CA LEU A 35 8.25 7.49 1.69
C LEU A 35 9.69 7.28 2.20
N HIS A 36 9.89 7.25 3.52
CA HIS A 36 11.21 7.07 4.14
C HIS A 36 11.58 5.62 4.46
N ALA A 37 10.67 4.68 4.21
CA ALA A 37 10.90 3.26 4.46
C ALA A 37 11.95 2.65 3.52
N THR A 38 12.78 1.77 4.07
CA THR A 38 13.73 0.95 3.31
C THR A 38 12.99 -0.06 2.42
N SER A 39 13.67 -0.60 1.41
CA SER A 39 13.11 -1.68 0.57
C SER A 39 12.65 -2.88 1.41
N LYS A 40 13.34 -3.23 2.49
CA LYS A 40 12.90 -4.30 3.39
C LYS A 40 11.57 -3.96 4.05
N GLN A 41 11.48 -2.78 4.66
CA GLN A 41 10.25 -2.33 5.32
C GLN A 41 9.07 -2.26 4.36
N ARG A 42 9.27 -1.74 3.13
CA ARG A 42 8.21 -1.66 2.11
C ARG A 42 7.71 -3.02 1.62
N ASN A 43 8.60 -4.01 1.51
CA ASN A 43 8.25 -5.35 1.02
C ASN A 43 7.73 -6.29 2.13
N GLU A 44 7.79 -5.87 3.40
CA GLU A 44 7.28 -6.64 4.53
C GLU A 44 5.91 -6.09 4.96
N TYR A 45 4.86 -6.58 4.29
CA TYR A 45 3.48 -6.16 4.53
C TYR A 45 2.51 -7.34 4.61
N TYR A 46 1.33 -7.07 5.18
CA TYR A 46 0.24 -8.01 5.32
C TYR A 46 -1.03 -7.38 4.74
N ILE A 47 -1.66 -8.10 3.81
CA ILE A 47 -3.01 -7.74 3.34
C ILE A 47 -4.00 -8.28 4.36
N SER A 48 -4.89 -7.41 4.86
CA SER A 48 -5.94 -7.82 5.79
C SER A 48 -6.75 -8.98 5.20
N PRO A 49 -7.13 -10.01 5.99
CA PRO A 49 -7.94 -11.13 5.50
C PRO A 49 -9.26 -10.69 4.86
N ALA A 50 -9.82 -9.56 5.31
CA ALA A 50 -11.03 -8.96 4.75
C ALA A 50 -10.77 -8.13 3.48
N ASN A 51 -9.51 -8.01 3.07
CA ASN A 51 -9.03 -7.24 1.92
C ASN A 51 -9.40 -5.75 1.99
N TYR A 52 -9.50 -5.24 3.22
CA TYR A 52 -9.90 -3.87 3.53
C TYR A 52 -8.71 -2.91 3.59
N GLY A 53 -7.50 -3.42 3.82
CA GLY A 53 -6.31 -2.61 4.00
C GLY A 53 -5.02 -3.43 3.98
N ILE A 54 -3.91 -2.70 4.01
CA ILE A 54 -2.54 -3.22 3.99
C ILE A 54 -1.82 -2.68 5.22
N HIS A 55 -1.18 -3.57 5.96
CA HIS A 55 -0.44 -3.28 7.18
C HIS A 55 1.06 -3.52 6.97
N TRP A 56 1.90 -2.57 7.38
CA TRP A 56 3.36 -2.66 7.39
C TRP A 56 3.90 -2.67 8.82
N PRO A 57 4.15 -3.85 9.43
CA PRO A 57 4.47 -3.94 10.85
C PRO A 57 5.85 -3.38 11.23
N LEU A 58 6.81 -3.38 10.30
CA LEU A 58 8.15 -2.87 10.60
C LEU A 58 8.21 -1.35 10.81
N ILE A 59 7.17 -0.62 10.41
CA ILE A 59 7.06 0.84 10.53
C ILE A 59 5.75 1.28 11.19
N ASP A 60 4.94 0.32 11.66
CA ASP A 60 3.63 0.55 12.27
C ASP A 60 2.74 1.46 11.39
N GLU A 61 2.57 1.07 10.12
CA GLU A 61 1.78 1.84 9.15
C GLU A 61 0.64 1.00 8.59
N ASP A 62 -0.54 1.62 8.45
CA ASP A 62 -1.75 1.00 7.91
C ASP A 62 -2.36 1.87 6.82
N ILE A 63 -2.71 1.26 5.68
CA ILE A 63 -3.40 1.93 4.58
C ILE A 63 -4.70 1.21 4.26
N SER A 64 -5.80 1.95 4.28
CA SER A 64 -7.12 1.46 3.91
C SER A 64 -7.32 1.51 2.39
N VAL A 65 -7.74 0.39 1.79
CA VAL A 65 -8.11 0.32 0.36
C VAL A 65 -9.27 1.26 0.04
N LYS A 66 -10.21 1.38 0.97
CA LYS A 66 -11.36 2.27 0.82
C LYS A 66 -10.89 3.72 0.63
N GLN A 67 -9.96 4.16 1.48
CA GLN A 67 -9.40 5.52 1.39
C GLN A 67 -8.59 5.74 0.11
N LEU A 68 -7.99 4.69 -0.46
CA LEU A 68 -7.28 4.78 -1.74
C LEU A 68 -8.22 4.94 -2.94
N LEU A 69 -9.40 4.30 -2.90
CA LEU A 69 -10.35 4.27 -4.02
C LEU A 69 -11.45 5.35 -3.95
N GLU A 70 -11.64 6.00 -2.79
CA GLU A 70 -12.66 7.03 -2.56
C GLU A 70 -12.12 8.47 -2.59
N GLN A 71 -10.89 8.71 -3.11
CA GLN A 71 -10.37 10.07 -3.34
C GLN A 71 -11.05 10.76 -4.53
#